data_AF-A0A7J4MBN1-F1
#
_entry.id   AF-A0A7J4MBN1-F1
#
_cell.length_a   1.000
_cell.length_b   1.000
_cell.length_c   1.000
_cell.angle_alpha   90.00
_cell.angle_beta   90.00
_cell.angle_gamma   90.00
#
_symmetry.space_group_name_H-M   'P 1'
#
loop_
_entity.id
_entity.type
_entity.pdbx_description
1 polymer ?
#
loop_
_entity_poly.entity_id
_entity_poly.type
_entity_poly.pdbx_seq_one_letter_code
_entity_poly.pdbx_strand_id
1 'polypeptide(L)' 'MALEQLRSKWERAMPPLIRRLDGVSVDALTWSALPVGVGGAYLMATATNDQQGAWMLVGGAVLMALAMLIDGLDGAVARA' A
#
# COMPACT_ATOMS: atom_id res chain seq x y z
N MET A 1 16.35 -8.01 19.32
CA MET A 1 17.15 -7.22 18.34
C MET A 1 16.22 -6.41 17.43
N ALA A 2 16.68 -5.40 16.67
CA ALA A 2 15.83 -4.40 15.99
C ALA A 2 14.62 -4.96 15.18
N LEU A 3 14.76 -6.15 14.60
CA LEU A 3 13.68 -6.89 13.93
C LEU A 3 12.53 -7.29 14.87
N GLU A 4 12.81 -7.68 16.12
CA GLU A 4 11.77 -7.91 17.13
C GLU A 4 11.08 -6.61 17.56
N GLN A 5 11.80 -5.49 17.58
CA GLN A 5 11.16 -4.19 17.86
C GLN A 5 10.22 -3.79 16.73
N LEU A 6 10.63 -3.96 15.47
CA LEU A 6 9.79 -3.76 14.29
C LEU A 6 8.58 -4.72 14.28
N ARG A 7 8.80 -6.01 14.53
CA ARG A 7 7.74 -7.01 14.64
C ARG A 7 6.74 -6.65 15.75
N SER A 8 7.22 -6.26 16.92
CA SER A 8 6.35 -5.87 18.04
C SER A 8 5.54 -4.61 17.76
N LYS A 9 6.10 -3.63 17.03
CA LYS A 9 5.37 -2.44 16.57
C LYS A 9 4.31 -2.82 15.54
N TRP A 10 4.65 -3.75 14.65
CA TRP A 10 3.75 -4.27 13.63
C TRP A 10 2.57 -5.04 14.25
N GLU A 11 2.84 -5.95 15.18
CA GLU A 11 1.85 -6.71 15.95
C GLU A 11 0.92 -5.80 16.77
N ARG A 12 1.37 -4.62 17.22
CA ARG A 12 0.52 -3.64 17.91
C ARG A 12 -0.32 -2.78 16.96
N ALA A 13 0.17 -2.53 15.75
CA ALA A 13 -0.51 -1.67 14.77
C ALA A 13 -1.57 -2.43 13.97
N MET A 14 -1.39 -3.72 13.71
CA MET A 14 -2.32 -4.54 12.93
C MET A 14 -3.73 -4.67 13.54
N PRO A 15 -3.90 -5.00 14.84
CA PRO A 15 -5.22 -5.25 15.42
C PRO A 15 -6.23 -4.09 15.27
N PRO A 16 -5.88 -2.81 15.51
CA PRO A 16 -6.82 -1.71 15.29
C PRO A 16 -7.10 -1.45 13.80
N LEU A 17 -6.16 -1.77 12.90
CA LEU A 17 -6.34 -1.69 11.44
C LEU A 17 -7.31 -2.77 10.95
N ILE A 18 -7.10 -4.02 11.35
CA ILE A 18 -7.97 -5.17 11.01
C ILE A 18 -9.40 -4.93 11.53
N ARG A 19 -9.56 -4.44 12.76
CA ARG A 19 -10.90 -4.09 13.30
C ARG A 19 -11.62 -2.99 12.52
N ARG A 20 -10.90 -2.07 11.87
CA ARG A 20 -11.51 -1.06 10.99
C ARG A 20 -11.89 -1.61 9.62
N LEU A 21 -11.28 -2.73 9.24
CA LEU A 21 -11.55 -3.49 8.02
C LEU A 21 -12.55 -4.64 8.27
N ASP A 22 -13.08 -4.76 9.49
CA ASP A 22 -14.08 -5.76 9.85
C ASP A 22 -15.34 -5.55 9.00
N GLY A 23 -15.66 -6.53 8.16
CA GLY A 23 -16.74 -6.46 7.16
C GLY A 23 -16.32 -6.02 5.74
N VAL A 24 -15.06 -5.63 5.52
CA VAL A 24 -14.51 -5.43 4.16
C VAL A 24 -14.01 -6.77 3.64
N SER A 25 -14.45 -7.18 2.45
CA SER A 25 -13.96 -8.43 1.86
C SER A 25 -12.49 -8.33 1.48
N VAL A 26 -11.73 -9.41 1.70
CA VAL A 26 -10.33 -9.53 1.29
C VAL A 26 -10.18 -9.18 -0.20
N ASP A 27 -11.08 -9.71 -1.04
CA ASP A 27 -11.13 -9.40 -2.47
C ASP A 27 -11.31 -7.91 -2.77
N ALA A 28 -12.15 -7.19 -2.01
CA ALA A 28 -12.33 -5.75 -2.23
C ALA A 28 -11.05 -4.97 -1.92
N LEU A 29 -10.26 -5.43 -0.94
CA LEU A 29 -8.98 -4.84 -0.59
C LEU A 29 -7.96 -5.02 -1.73
N THR A 30 -7.80 -6.26 -2.23
CA THR A 30 -6.89 -6.56 -3.35
C THR A 30 -7.31 -5.81 -4.62
N TRP A 31 -8.61 -5.80 -4.93
CA TRP A 31 -9.13 -5.07 -6.09
C TRP A 31 -9.00 -3.55 -5.97
N SER A 32 -8.92 -3.01 -4.74
CA SER A 32 -8.66 -1.59 -4.52
C SER A 32 -7.17 -1.22 -4.67
N ALA A 33 -6.25 -2.14 -4.36
CA ALA A 33 -4.81 -1.92 -4.52
C ALA A 33 -4.40 -1.84 -6.00
N LEU A 34 -5.05 -2.65 -6.85
CA LEU A 34 -4.78 -2.72 -8.30
C LEU A 34 -4.83 -1.36 -9.03
N PRO A 35 -5.92 -0.58 -9.00
CA PRO A 35 -5.98 0.71 -9.70
C PRO A 35 -4.98 1.72 -9.13
N VAL A 36 -4.66 1.64 -7.83
CA VAL A 36 -3.64 2.50 -7.20
C VAL A 36 -2.25 2.16 -7.74
N GLY A 37 -1.90 0.87 -7.82
CA GLY A 37 -0.64 0.40 -8.38
C GLY A 37 -0.51 0.71 -9.87
N VAL A 38 -1.56 0.48 -10.66
CA VAL A 38 -1.60 0.83 -12.09
C VAL A 38 -1.45 2.33 -12.28
N GLY A 39 -2.11 3.16 -11.47
CA GLY A 39 -1.96 4.61 -11.50
C GLY A 39 -0.53 5.07 -11.19
N GLY A 40 0.09 4.46 -10.17
CA GLY A 40 1.49 4.72 -9.82
C GLY A 40 2.46 4.35 -10.95
N ALA A 41 2.30 3.14 -11.50
CA ALA A 41 3.10 2.67 -12.63
C ALA A 41 2.91 3.54 -13.88
N TYR A 42 1.68 3.99 -14.16
CA TYR A 42 1.39 4.87 -15.28
C TYR A 42 2.10 6.23 -15.14
N LEU A 43 2.06 6.85 -13.96
CA LEU A 43 2.78 8.10 -13.69
C LEU A 43 4.28 7.92 -13.90
N MET A 44 4.85 6.81 -13.45
CA MET A 44 6.26 6.52 -13.65
C MET A 44 6.61 6.27 -15.12
N ALA A 45 5.77 5.53 -15.85
CA ALA A 45 5.99 5.20 -17.25
C ALA A 45 5.84 6.40 -18.20
N THR A 46 5.03 7.39 -17.82
CA THR A 46 4.75 8.59 -18.63
C THR A 46 5.51 9.83 -18.16
N ALA A 47 6.40 9.69 -17.17
CA ALA A 47 7.19 10.78 -16.64
C ALA A 47 8.09 11.40 -17.71
N THR A 48 7.95 12.72 -17.89
CA THR A 48 8.74 13.54 -18.81
C THR A 48 10.08 13.96 -18.21
N ASN A 49 11.04 14.39 -19.04
CA ASN A 49 12.34 14.88 -18.56
C ASN A 49 12.30 16.37 -18.22
N ASP A 50 11.37 16.73 -17.33
CA ASP A 50 11.14 18.08 -16.86
C ASP A 50 10.64 18.06 -15.41
N GLN A 51 10.32 19.23 -14.87
CA GLN A 51 9.83 19.35 -13.50
C GLN A 51 8.51 18.61 -13.28
N GLN A 52 7.65 18.54 -14.30
CA GLN A 52 6.38 17.80 -14.21
C GLN A 52 6.66 16.30 -14.05
N GLY A 53 7.54 15.73 -14.87
CA GLY A 53 7.90 14.32 -14.76
C GLY A 53 8.59 13.97 -13.44
N ALA A 54 9.40 14.88 -12.87
CA ALA A 54 9.94 14.69 -11.52
C ALA A 54 8.82 14.53 -10.47
N TRP A 55 7.77 15.35 -10.54
CA TRP A 55 6.60 15.20 -9.66
C TRP A 55 5.78 13.95 -9.96
N MET A 56 5.68 13.53 -11.23
CA MET A 56 5.04 12.26 -11.60
C MET A 56 5.78 11.06 -10.99
N LEU A 57 7.11 11.08 -10.94
CA LEU A 57 7.90 10.04 -10.28
C LEU A 57 7.67 10.00 -8.78
N VAL A 58 7.66 11.16 -8.11
CA VAL A 58 7.38 11.26 -6.67
C VAL A 58 5.95 10.78 -6.37
N GLY A 59 4.96 11.28 -7.12
CA GLY A 59 3.57 10.86 -6.98
C GLY A 59 3.38 9.37 -7.25
N GLY A 60 4.03 8.85 -8.30
CA GLY A 60 4.04 7.44 -8.63
C GLY A 60 4.63 6.58 -7.53
N ALA A 61 5.75 7.01 -6.92
CA ALA A 61 6.38 6.30 -5.81
C ALA A 61 5.47 6.26 -4.57
N VAL A 62 4.77 7.36 -4.27
CA VAL A 62 3.78 7.42 -3.19
C VAL A 62 2.61 6.48 -3.48
N LEU A 63 2.06 6.47 -4.69
CA LEU A 63 0.99 5.55 -5.08
C LEU A 63 1.42 4.09 -4.98
N MET A 64 2.65 3.77 -5.41
CA MET A 64 3.19 2.42 -5.28
C MET A 64 3.34 1.99 -3.81
N ALA A 65 3.82 2.89 -2.95
CA ALA A 65 3.88 2.63 -1.51
C ALA A 65 2.49 2.37 -0.92
N LEU A 66 1.48 3.14 -1.32
CA LEU A 66 0.09 2.94 -0.90
C LEU A 66 -0.48 1.61 -1.41
N ALA A 67 -0.25 1.28 -2.68
CA ALA A 67 -0.70 0.00 -3.25
C ALA A 67 -0.10 -1.19 -2.48
N MET A 68 1.19 -1.16 -2.17
CA MET A 68 1.85 -2.19 -1.37
C MET A 68 1.31 -2.27 0.07
N LEU A 69 0.95 -1.13 0.67
CA LEU A 69 0.32 -1.13 2.00
C LEU A 69 -1.08 -1.74 1.97
N ILE A 70 -1.89 -1.40 0.98
CA ILE A 70 -3.26 -1.93 0.82
C ILE A 70 -3.23 -3.43 0.54
N ASP A 71 -2.36 -3.87 -0.38
CA ASP A 71 -2.12 -5.29 -0.68
C ASP A 71 -1.61 -6.03 0.56
N GLY A 72 -0.63 -5.47 1.29
CA GLY A 72 -0.15 -6.07 2.53
C GLY A 72 -1.21 -6.23 3.64
N LEU A 73 -2.26 -5.40 3.62
CA LEU A 73 -3.38 -5.52 4.56
C LEU A 73 -4.29 -6.70 4.22
N ASP A 74 -4.46 -7.08 2.95
CA ASP A 74 -5.33 -8.19 2.56
C ASP A 74 -4.82 -9.52 3.13
N GLY A 75 -3.50 -9.75 3.09
CA GLY A 75 -2.87 -10.93 3.65
C GLY A 75 -2.90 -10.90 5.17
N ALA A 76 -2.83 -9.72 5.79
CA ALA A 76 -2.97 -9.58 7.24
C ALA A 76 -4.41 -9.88 7.70
N VAL A 77 -5.41 -9.42 6.96
CA VAL A 77 -6.83 -9.69 7.21
C VAL A 77 -7.16 -11.16 6.94
N ALA A 78 -6.64 -11.77 5.87
CA ALA A 78 -6.87 -13.18 5.54
C ALA A 78 -6.27 -14.17 6.57
N ARG A 79 -5.33 -13.72 7.41
CA ARG A 79 -4.70 -14.51 8.48
C ARG A 79 -5.25 -14.21 9.88
N ALA A 80 -6.12 -13.21 10.02
CA ALA A 80 -6.73 -12.79 11.27
C ALA A 80 -8.04 -13.56 11.53
#